data_AF-A0A520WBZ7-F1
#
_entry.id   AF-A0A520WBZ7-F1
#
_cell.length_a   1.000
_cell.length_b   1.000
_cell.length_c   1.000
_cell.angle_alpha   90.00
_cell.angle_beta   90.00
_cell.angle_gamma   90.00
#
_symmetry.space_group_name_H-M   'P 1'
#
loop_
_entity.id
_entity.type
_entity.pdbx_description
1 polymer ?
#
loop_
_entity_poly.entity_id
_entity_poly.type
_entity_poly.pdbx_seq_one_letter_code
_entity_poly.pdbx_strand_id
1 'polypeptide(L)'
;MKKKVILPIMLFVITSLNYANSAYNLVYEKQFHQTLLAENLHAGFHIYDYLDSYFVPKINVFPQTNYGRIINPIFRLSKLFFTNYLIVDYMLTMNHELGHGYRMIEAGGSIIDIKYNLPPPFNNEFSWINLKRPENFTKQQELMINLGGSESNLIISDLMRKNILLDQKFNYKYSWPYMYSSGDMPGYTAFITNPNGDPIRYRRNLNTLYGDGKEVLTRKKMRNYSLIALCTDPMNYYALKAVFYDYIIKGKNSSKVRMINLKNGLKYLPRFRFEYTPYGPELVYQNYFKFDSTLMQFSFSHSDSELPDSWRIAANIWNIKSTEKLSFNFSGQIWHQPEIQFYQNDKLINVDGLGGKIISTINYEIVKNKHLYGLTFQIGYKSNGYSLGERLKEGLIIRSGLFFQLGNN
;
A
#
# COMPACT_ATOMS: atom_id res chain seq x y z
N MET A 1 8.15 -46.28 15.38
CA MET A 1 7.55 -44.94 15.61
C MET A 1 8.27 -43.93 14.70
N LYS A 2 7.96 -43.78 13.41
CA LYS A 2 6.89 -42.95 12.83
C LYS A 2 6.44 -41.76 13.67
N LYS A 3 7.11 -40.61 13.54
CA LYS A 3 6.49 -39.27 13.51
C LYS A 3 7.28 -38.40 12.53
N LYS A 4 6.91 -38.49 11.25
CA LYS A 4 7.18 -37.40 10.30
C LYS A 4 6.33 -36.23 10.77
N VAL A 5 6.96 -35.22 11.36
CA VAL A 5 6.34 -33.91 11.58
C VAL A 5 6.22 -33.27 10.20
N ILE A 6 5.16 -33.64 9.48
CA ILE A 6 4.74 -32.94 8.28
C ILE A 6 3.89 -31.78 8.77
N LEU A 7 4.49 -30.60 8.68
CA LEU A 7 3.92 -29.27 8.71
C LEU A 7 2.40 -29.22 8.41
N PRO A 8 1.52 -28.92 9.38
CA PRO A 8 0.13 -28.61 9.09
C PRO A 8 0.01 -27.11 8.82
N ILE A 9 0.56 -26.64 7.68
CA ILE A 9 0.33 -25.26 7.20
C ILE A 9 -0.37 -25.27 5.83
N MET A 10 -0.66 -26.45 5.25
CA MET A 10 -1.07 -26.54 3.85
C MET A 10 -2.30 -27.42 3.59
N LEU A 11 -3.40 -27.24 4.33
CA LEU A 11 -4.69 -27.82 3.95
C LEU A 11 -5.87 -26.98 4.43
N PHE A 12 -6.09 -25.87 3.74
CA PHE A 12 -7.43 -25.30 3.53
C PHE A 12 -7.55 -24.95 2.05
N VAL A 13 -7.69 -25.98 1.21
CA VAL A 13 -8.17 -25.80 -0.17
C VAL A 13 -9.66 -26.10 -0.14
N ILE A 14 -10.46 -25.09 0.19
CA ILE A 14 -11.89 -25.13 -0.11
C ILE A 14 -12.01 -24.81 -1.59
N THR A 15 -12.35 -25.83 -2.39
CA THR A 15 -12.71 -25.68 -3.79
C THR A 15 -14.03 -24.93 -3.87
N SER A 16 -13.98 -23.63 -4.14
CA SER A 16 -15.13 -22.92 -4.70
C SER A 16 -14.71 -22.31 -6.04
N LEU A 17 -15.28 -22.83 -7.13
CA LEU A 17 -15.19 -22.24 -8.47
C LEU A 17 -16.03 -20.96 -8.48
N ASN A 18 -15.49 -19.92 -7.86
CA ASN A 18 -16.03 -18.57 -7.97
C ASN A 18 -14.97 -17.69 -8.62
N TYR A 19 -15.38 -16.79 -9.52
CA TYR A 19 -14.48 -15.73 -9.98
C TYR A 19 -13.95 -14.98 -8.75
N ALA A 20 -12.63 -14.78 -8.70
CA ALA A 20 -12.03 -13.88 -7.73
C ALA A 20 -12.64 -12.50 -7.93
N ASN A 21 -13.15 -11.94 -6.83
CA ASN A 21 -13.71 -10.60 -6.84
C ASN A 21 -12.92 -9.76 -5.84
N SER A 22 -12.32 -8.68 -6.34
CA SER A 22 -11.89 -7.57 -5.52
C SER A 22 -13.03 -7.10 -4.60
N ALA A 23 -12.68 -6.82 -3.34
CA ALA A 23 -13.57 -6.18 -2.39
C ALA A 23 -12.95 -4.83 -2.00
N TYR A 24 -13.80 -3.81 -1.93
CA TYR A 24 -13.44 -2.46 -1.50
C TYR A 24 -14.15 -2.17 -0.19
N ASN A 25 -13.39 -1.82 0.84
CA ASN A 25 -13.91 -1.64 2.18
C ASN A 25 -14.04 -0.16 2.51
N LEU A 26 -15.19 0.23 3.03
CA LEU A 26 -15.38 1.48 3.75
C LEU A 26 -15.50 1.14 5.23
N VAL A 27 -14.42 1.35 5.97
CA VAL A 27 -14.26 0.94 7.37
C VAL A 27 -14.22 2.13 8.30
N TYR A 28 -14.70 1.92 9.52
CA TYR A 28 -14.63 2.85 10.61
C TYR A 28 -13.90 2.22 11.79
N GLU A 29 -13.04 3.02 12.41
CA GLU A 29 -12.45 2.80 13.72
C GLU A 29 -12.52 4.15 14.48
N LYS A 30 -12.71 4.12 15.80
CA LYS A 30 -12.76 5.35 16.62
C LYS A 30 -11.48 6.17 16.49
N GLN A 31 -10.36 5.49 16.28
CA GLN A 31 -9.03 6.06 16.24
C GLN A 31 -8.60 6.34 14.80
N PHE A 32 -8.05 7.53 14.56
CA PHE A 32 -7.41 7.83 13.28
C PHE A 32 -6.16 6.96 13.10
N HIS A 33 -6.06 6.27 11.96
CA HIS A 33 -4.90 5.45 11.59
C HIS A 33 -4.73 5.31 10.07
N GLN A 34 -3.51 5.05 9.61
CA GLN A 34 -3.15 5.04 8.18
C GLN A 34 -3.89 3.96 7.39
N THR A 35 -4.02 2.75 7.94
CA THR A 35 -4.75 1.66 7.28
C THR A 35 -6.24 2.00 7.04
N LEU A 36 -6.87 2.79 7.92
CA LEU A 36 -8.26 3.23 7.77
C LEU A 36 -8.40 4.11 6.54
N LEU A 37 -7.52 5.12 6.49
CA LEU A 37 -7.52 6.10 5.41
C LEU A 37 -7.21 5.41 4.08
N ALA A 38 -6.25 4.49 4.06
CA ALA A 38 -5.90 3.73 2.86
C ALA A 38 -7.06 2.85 2.34
N GLU A 39 -7.77 2.13 3.20
CA GLU A 39 -8.95 1.34 2.82
C GLU A 39 -10.06 2.25 2.26
N ASN A 40 -10.38 3.32 2.99
CA ASN A 40 -11.44 4.26 2.60
C ASN A 40 -11.10 5.02 1.32
N LEU A 41 -9.84 5.41 1.13
CA LEU A 41 -9.37 6.08 -0.08
C LEU A 41 -9.36 5.12 -1.27
N HIS A 42 -8.96 3.87 -1.06
CA HIS A 42 -9.05 2.84 -2.09
C HIS A 42 -10.50 2.56 -2.53
N ALA A 43 -11.44 2.54 -1.58
CA ALA A 43 -12.87 2.48 -1.88
C ALA A 43 -13.36 3.74 -2.61
N GLY A 44 -12.86 4.93 -2.23
CA GLY A 44 -13.13 6.19 -2.92
C GLY A 44 -12.67 6.16 -4.39
N PHE A 45 -11.48 5.65 -4.67
CA PHE A 45 -11.00 5.45 -6.05
C PHE A 45 -11.91 4.51 -6.86
N HIS A 46 -12.48 3.48 -6.22
CA HIS A 46 -13.41 2.58 -6.87
C HIS A 46 -14.75 3.24 -7.20
N ILE A 47 -15.29 4.03 -6.28
CA ILE A 47 -16.49 4.84 -6.54
C ILE A 47 -16.24 5.83 -7.67
N TYR A 48 -15.09 6.51 -7.66
CA TYR A 48 -14.69 7.42 -8.73
C TYR A 48 -14.58 6.70 -10.08
N ASP A 49 -13.93 5.53 -10.13
CA ASP A 49 -13.83 4.72 -11.35
C ASP A 49 -15.21 4.32 -11.89
N TYR A 50 -16.12 3.91 -11.01
CA TYR A 50 -17.49 3.58 -11.35
C TYR A 50 -18.24 4.78 -11.93
N LEU A 51 -18.28 5.90 -11.20
CA LEU A 51 -18.99 7.13 -11.63
C LEU A 51 -18.44 7.70 -12.94
N ASP A 52 -17.12 7.82 -13.07
CA ASP A 52 -16.47 8.33 -14.28
C ASP A 52 -16.81 7.48 -15.53
N SER A 53 -17.13 6.19 -15.35
CA SER A 53 -17.55 5.32 -16.46
C SER A 53 -18.93 5.64 -17.03
N TYR A 54 -19.78 6.37 -16.28
CA TYR A 54 -21.09 6.86 -16.74
C TYR A 54 -21.00 8.19 -17.47
N PHE A 55 -20.16 9.11 -16.97
CA PHE A 55 -20.12 10.49 -17.47
C PHE A 55 -19.25 10.67 -18.71
N VAL A 56 -18.24 9.82 -18.91
CA VAL A 56 -17.37 9.88 -20.08
C VAL A 56 -17.53 8.57 -20.85
N PRO A 57 -18.23 8.56 -22.01
CA PRO A 57 -18.42 7.35 -22.79
C PRO A 57 -17.11 6.62 -22.99
N LYS A 58 -17.13 5.32 -22.69
CA LYS A 58 -15.97 4.45 -22.79
C LYS A 58 -15.46 4.54 -24.23
N ILE A 59 -14.26 5.10 -24.36
CA ILE A 59 -13.21 4.71 -25.30
C ILE A 59 -13.05 5.63 -26.52
N ASN A 60 -14.07 5.94 -27.31
CA ASN A 60 -13.88 6.70 -28.55
C ASN A 60 -14.92 7.81 -28.69
N VAL A 61 -14.46 9.06 -28.66
CA VAL A 61 -15.30 10.24 -28.94
C VAL A 61 -15.59 10.34 -30.44
N PHE A 62 -14.66 9.84 -31.27
CA PHE A 62 -14.76 9.84 -32.72
C PHE A 62 -14.79 8.40 -33.28
N PRO A 63 -15.53 8.15 -34.37
CA PRO A 63 -15.52 6.86 -35.07
C PRO A 63 -14.10 6.42 -35.46
N GLN A 64 -13.87 5.12 -35.67
CA GLN A 64 -12.56 4.53 -36.03
C GLN A 64 -12.13 4.83 -37.48
N THR A 65 -12.25 6.10 -37.90
CA THR A 65 -11.69 6.63 -39.15
C THR A 65 -10.20 6.93 -38.98
N ASN A 66 -9.50 7.27 -40.06
CA ASN A 66 -8.10 7.71 -39.99
C ASN A 66 -7.91 8.90 -39.03
N TYR A 67 -8.87 9.82 -38.98
CA TYR A 67 -8.88 10.92 -38.02
C TYR A 67 -9.14 10.46 -36.58
N GLY A 68 -10.09 9.54 -36.38
CA GLY A 68 -10.36 8.99 -35.05
C GLY A 68 -9.18 8.24 -34.43
N ARG A 69 -8.31 7.63 -35.25
CA ARG A 69 -7.07 6.98 -34.76
C ARG A 69 -6.07 7.97 -34.17
N ILE A 70 -6.13 9.24 -34.54
CA ILE A 70 -5.24 10.30 -34.01
C ILE A 70 -5.92 11.04 -32.85
N ILE A 71 -7.18 11.44 -33.03
CA ILE A 71 -7.89 12.29 -32.06
C ILE A 71 -8.24 11.52 -30.78
N ASN A 72 -8.65 10.25 -30.89
CA ASN A 72 -9.04 9.47 -29.70
C ASN A 72 -7.88 9.30 -28.69
N PRO A 73 -6.63 8.94 -29.10
CA PRO A 73 -5.48 8.96 -28.19
C PRO A 73 -5.21 10.32 -27.55
N ILE A 74 -5.28 11.42 -28.30
CA ILE A 74 -5.07 12.78 -27.77
C ILE A 74 -6.12 13.08 -26.70
N PHE A 75 -7.40 12.84 -26.99
CA PHE A 75 -8.48 13.05 -26.02
C PHE A 75 -8.26 12.23 -24.73
N ARG A 76 -7.89 10.95 -24.87
CA ARG A 76 -7.61 10.06 -23.73
C ARG A 76 -6.43 10.55 -22.90
N LEU A 77 -5.36 11.02 -23.56
CA LEU A 77 -4.20 11.61 -22.89
C LEU A 77 -4.57 12.91 -22.16
N SER A 78 -5.36 13.79 -22.80
CA SER A 78 -5.85 15.02 -22.17
C SER A 78 -6.67 14.74 -20.92
N LYS A 79 -7.58 13.75 -20.96
CA LYS A 79 -8.34 13.32 -19.77
C LYS A 79 -7.42 12.85 -18.65
N LEU A 80 -6.41 12.03 -18.98
CA LEU A 80 -5.45 11.55 -17.99
C LEU A 80 -4.71 12.71 -17.32
N PHE A 81 -4.31 13.72 -18.09
CA PHE A 81 -3.52 14.83 -17.60
C PHE A 81 -4.35 15.88 -16.84
N PHE A 82 -5.52 16.27 -17.35
CA PHE A 82 -6.32 17.36 -16.76
C PHE A 82 -7.35 16.88 -15.73
N THR A 83 -7.55 15.57 -15.58
CA THR A 83 -8.52 15.04 -14.61
C THR A 83 -7.88 14.00 -13.71
N ASN A 84 -7.44 12.86 -14.27
CA ASN A 84 -6.94 11.76 -13.45
C ASN A 84 -5.69 12.16 -12.68
N TYR A 85 -4.72 12.81 -13.32
CA TYR A 85 -3.48 13.24 -12.68
C TYR A 85 -3.74 14.17 -11.50
N LEU A 86 -4.57 15.21 -11.67
CA LEU A 86 -4.87 16.19 -10.62
C LEU A 86 -5.64 15.57 -9.44
N ILE A 87 -6.63 14.73 -9.71
CA ILE A 87 -7.41 14.06 -8.64
C ILE A 87 -6.51 13.10 -7.86
N VAL A 88 -5.72 12.30 -8.58
CA VAL A 88 -4.86 11.30 -7.95
C VAL A 88 -3.74 11.97 -7.16
N ASP A 89 -3.13 13.02 -7.72
CA ASP A 89 -2.11 13.78 -7.01
C ASP A 89 -2.67 14.37 -5.72
N TYR A 90 -3.79 15.10 -5.78
CA TYR A 90 -4.41 15.63 -4.56
C TYR A 90 -4.67 14.54 -3.52
N MET A 91 -5.30 13.44 -3.92
CA MET A 91 -5.67 12.36 -3.02
C MET A 91 -4.46 11.68 -2.37
N LEU A 92 -3.41 11.38 -3.14
CA LEU A 92 -2.24 10.68 -2.64
C LEU A 92 -1.24 11.59 -1.94
N THR A 93 -1.16 12.87 -2.33
CA THR A 93 -0.44 13.90 -1.60
C THR A 93 -1.09 14.14 -0.24
N MET A 94 -2.42 14.27 -0.17
CA MET A 94 -3.12 14.38 1.12
C MET A 94 -2.96 13.13 1.98
N ASN A 95 -3.00 11.93 1.39
CA ASN A 95 -2.71 10.69 2.12
C ASN A 95 -1.28 10.67 2.68
N HIS A 96 -0.30 11.18 1.93
CA HIS A 96 1.07 11.35 2.39
C HIS A 96 1.17 12.32 3.58
N GLU A 97 0.65 13.54 3.44
CA GLU A 97 0.71 14.54 4.50
C GLU A 97 0.00 14.06 5.78
N LEU A 98 -1.18 13.45 5.61
CA LEU A 98 -1.92 12.83 6.72
C LEU A 98 -1.18 11.64 7.34
N GLY A 99 -0.29 10.99 6.60
CA GLY A 99 0.60 9.97 7.11
C GLY A 99 1.58 10.48 8.16
N HIS A 100 2.18 11.66 7.93
CA HIS A 100 2.96 12.36 8.95
C HIS A 100 2.07 12.78 10.13
N GLY A 101 0.90 13.33 9.83
CA GLY A 101 -0.07 13.77 10.84
C GLY A 101 -0.52 12.65 11.77
N TYR A 102 -0.75 11.45 11.23
CA TYR A 102 -1.06 10.27 12.03
C TYR A 102 0.05 9.95 13.04
N ARG A 103 1.30 9.89 12.58
CA ARG A 103 2.44 9.58 13.45
C ARG A 103 2.66 10.67 14.50
N MET A 104 2.28 11.92 14.21
CA MET A 104 2.29 13.01 15.19
C MET A 104 1.20 12.88 16.24
N ILE A 105 -0.04 12.58 15.82
CA ILE A 105 -1.17 12.35 16.73
C ILE A 105 -0.90 11.13 17.63
N GLU A 106 -0.32 10.07 17.07
CA GLU A 106 0.10 8.89 17.81
C GLU A 106 1.08 9.24 18.94
N ALA A 107 2.01 10.17 18.68
CA ALA A 107 2.97 10.65 19.67
C ALA A 107 2.38 11.61 20.70
N GLY A 108 1.10 12.00 20.58
CA GLY A 108 0.45 12.98 21.47
C GLY A 108 0.55 14.44 20.99
N GLY A 109 1.04 14.67 19.77
CA GLY A 109 1.03 15.97 19.11
C GLY A 109 -0.26 16.27 18.36
N SER A 110 -0.24 17.31 17.53
CA SER A 110 -1.38 17.70 16.70
C SER A 110 -0.98 18.20 15.32
N ILE A 111 -1.91 18.13 14.38
CA ILE A 111 -1.79 18.80 13.07
C ILE A 111 -2.24 20.26 13.26
N ILE A 112 -1.43 21.21 12.77
CA ILE A 112 -1.78 22.64 12.80
C ILE A 112 -2.51 22.98 11.50
N ASP A 113 -1.86 22.74 10.36
CA ASP A 113 -2.41 22.97 9.04
C ASP A 113 -1.72 22.09 7.99
N ILE A 114 -2.41 21.90 6.86
CA ILE A 114 -1.92 21.19 5.68
C ILE A 114 -2.07 22.13 4.49
N LYS A 115 -0.97 22.40 3.78
CA LYS A 115 -0.99 23.18 2.54
C LYS A 115 -0.85 22.22 1.36
N TYR A 116 -1.89 22.16 0.52
CA TYR A 116 -1.80 21.51 -0.78
C TYR A 116 -1.33 22.49 -1.85
N ASN A 117 -0.35 22.06 -2.63
CA ASN A 117 0.10 22.71 -3.85
C ASN A 117 -0.16 21.76 -5.03
N LEU A 118 -0.68 22.31 -6.13
CA LEU A 118 -0.91 21.53 -7.35
C LEU A 118 0.41 20.94 -7.88
N PRO A 119 0.37 19.79 -8.55
CA PRO A 119 1.59 19.18 -9.04
C PRO A 119 2.09 19.89 -10.32
N PRO A 120 3.36 19.68 -10.72
CA PRO A 120 3.87 20.19 -11.99
C PRO A 120 3.01 19.74 -13.17
N PRO A 121 2.83 20.58 -14.21
CA PRO A 121 3.42 21.91 -14.39
C PRO A 121 2.59 23.06 -13.80
N PHE A 122 1.55 22.78 -13.01
CA PHE A 122 0.63 23.80 -12.50
C PHE A 122 1.23 24.60 -11.35
N ASN A 123 2.08 23.98 -10.53
CA ASN A 123 2.90 24.62 -9.52
C ASN A 123 4.20 23.80 -9.33
N ASN A 124 5.25 24.44 -8.81
CA ASN A 124 6.55 23.84 -8.50
C ASN A 124 6.83 23.79 -6.99
N GLU A 125 5.93 24.27 -6.15
CA GLU A 125 5.99 24.12 -4.70
C GLU A 125 5.53 22.72 -4.26
N PHE A 126 6.23 22.14 -3.30
CA PHE A 126 5.78 20.91 -2.64
C PHE A 126 4.62 21.22 -1.68
N SER A 127 3.69 20.28 -1.57
CA SER A 127 2.74 20.27 -0.44
C SER A 127 3.49 19.99 0.86
N TRP A 128 2.91 20.42 1.98
CA TRP A 128 3.51 20.20 3.28
C TRP A 128 2.46 20.21 4.40
N ILE A 129 2.85 19.61 5.52
CA ILE A 129 2.11 19.61 6.78
C ILE A 129 2.90 20.30 7.88
N ASN A 130 2.20 21.09 8.68
CA ASN A 130 2.75 21.70 9.88
C ASN A 130 2.20 20.99 11.12
N LEU A 131 3.11 20.66 12.02
CA LEU A 131 2.86 19.73 13.11
C LEU A 131 3.32 20.35 14.43
N LYS A 132 2.48 20.25 15.45
CA LYS A 132 2.84 20.61 16.82
C LYS A 132 3.33 19.35 17.54
N ARG A 133 4.62 19.34 17.88
CA ARG A 133 5.21 18.28 18.70
C ARG A 133 4.72 18.36 20.15
N PRO A 134 4.54 17.22 20.82
CA PRO A 134 4.40 17.19 22.28
C PRO A 134 5.73 17.60 22.94
N GLU A 135 5.70 17.87 24.25
CA GLU A 135 6.89 18.20 25.03
C GLU A 135 7.90 17.05 25.06
N ASN A 136 7.40 15.83 25.28
CA ASN A 136 8.18 14.60 25.30
C ASN A 136 8.16 13.93 23.93
N PHE A 137 9.30 13.90 23.24
CA PHE A 137 9.39 13.36 21.88
C PHE A 137 10.75 12.73 21.59
N THR A 138 10.76 11.47 21.17
CA THR A 138 12.00 10.71 20.90
C THR A 138 12.50 10.88 19.46
N LYS A 139 13.77 10.51 19.22
CA LYS A 139 14.32 10.43 17.86
C LYS A 139 13.63 9.37 17.00
N GLN A 140 13.23 8.24 17.58
CA GLN A 140 12.49 7.21 16.87
C GLN A 140 11.08 7.70 16.50
N GLN A 141 10.40 8.47 17.36
CA GLN A 141 9.14 9.14 16.98
C GLN A 141 9.35 10.16 15.84
N GLU A 142 10.48 10.88 15.80
CA GLU A 142 10.82 11.73 14.64
C GLU A 142 11.01 10.90 13.36
N LEU A 143 11.68 9.74 13.45
CA LEU A 143 11.80 8.80 12.32
C LEU A 143 10.44 8.27 11.86
N MET A 144 9.52 7.98 12.79
CA MET A 144 8.13 7.63 12.49
C MET A 144 7.45 8.74 11.68
N ILE A 145 7.64 10.02 12.05
CA ILE A 145 7.10 11.13 11.25
C ILE A 145 7.68 11.06 9.85
N ASN A 146 9.02 11.01 9.69
CA ASN A 146 9.64 11.06 8.36
C ASN A 146 9.21 9.91 7.44
N LEU A 147 8.98 8.71 7.97
CA LEU A 147 8.49 7.60 7.15
C LEU A 147 6.97 7.62 6.93
N GLY A 148 6.21 8.29 7.79
CA GLY A 148 4.75 8.18 7.87
C GLY A 148 4.01 8.54 6.58
N GLY A 149 4.52 9.52 5.82
CA GLY A 149 3.91 9.91 4.56
C GLY A 149 4.00 8.84 3.50
N SER A 150 5.22 8.43 3.15
CA SER A 150 5.41 7.37 2.16
C SER A 150 4.92 5.99 2.64
N GLU A 151 4.89 5.74 3.96
CA GLU A 151 4.25 4.57 4.55
C GLU A 151 2.75 4.51 4.21
N SER A 152 2.03 5.63 4.35
CA SER A 152 0.60 5.71 4.08
C SER A 152 0.28 5.39 2.62
N ASN A 153 1.12 5.87 1.71
CA ASN A 153 1.02 5.56 0.29
C ASN A 153 1.42 4.11 -0.02
N LEU A 154 2.40 3.54 0.68
CA LEU A 154 2.73 2.14 0.51
C LEU A 154 1.54 1.21 0.86
N ILE A 155 0.79 1.51 1.94
CA ILE A 155 -0.37 0.71 2.36
C ILE A 155 -1.46 0.68 1.30
N ILE A 156 -1.83 1.83 0.72
CA ILE A 156 -2.84 1.88 -0.34
C ILE A 156 -2.37 1.14 -1.60
N SER A 157 -1.07 1.21 -1.93
CA SER A 157 -0.51 0.46 -3.06
C SER A 157 -0.66 -1.06 -2.90
N ASP A 158 -0.58 -1.57 -1.65
CA ASP A 158 -0.76 -2.98 -1.34
C ASP A 158 -2.22 -3.43 -1.47
N LEU A 159 -3.16 -2.57 -1.09
CA LEU A 159 -4.59 -2.80 -1.31
C LEU A 159 -4.92 -2.86 -2.81
N MET A 160 -4.39 -1.93 -3.60
CA MET A 160 -4.55 -1.91 -5.06
C MET A 160 -3.94 -3.16 -5.69
N ARG A 161 -2.70 -3.49 -5.35
CA ARG A 161 -2.02 -4.70 -5.87
C ARG A 161 -2.81 -5.96 -5.54
N LYS A 162 -3.26 -6.13 -4.30
CA LYS A 162 -4.10 -7.26 -3.88
C LYS A 162 -5.29 -7.42 -4.82
N ASN A 163 -6.06 -6.34 -5.05
CA ASN A 163 -7.24 -6.39 -5.92
C ASN A 163 -6.88 -6.65 -7.39
N ILE A 164 -5.84 -6.00 -7.91
CA ILE A 164 -5.33 -6.22 -9.28
C ILE A 164 -4.92 -7.68 -9.51
N LEU A 165 -4.26 -8.31 -8.53
CA LEU A 165 -3.82 -9.70 -8.61
C LEU A 165 -4.97 -10.69 -8.42
N LEU A 166 -5.93 -10.40 -7.54
CA LEU A 166 -7.16 -11.18 -7.42
C LEU A 166 -7.91 -11.21 -8.75
N ASP A 167 -8.14 -10.05 -9.35
CA ASP A 167 -8.90 -9.91 -10.60
C ASP A 167 -8.09 -10.25 -11.86
N GLN A 168 -6.76 -10.34 -11.73
CA GLN A 168 -5.79 -10.46 -12.83
C GLN A 168 -6.00 -9.39 -13.93
N LYS A 169 -6.46 -8.22 -13.53
CA LYS A 169 -6.78 -7.09 -14.41
C LYS A 169 -6.27 -5.80 -13.78
N PHE A 170 -5.61 -4.99 -14.59
CA PHE A 170 -5.13 -3.67 -14.21
C PHE A 170 -5.95 -2.62 -14.97
N ASN A 171 -6.89 -1.95 -14.29
CA ASN A 171 -7.61 -0.83 -14.88
C ASN A 171 -6.70 0.42 -14.92
N TYR A 172 -6.66 1.11 -16.06
CA TYR A 172 -5.78 2.27 -16.27
C TYR A 172 -5.96 3.37 -15.21
N LYS A 173 -7.17 3.49 -14.63
CA LYS A 173 -7.46 4.49 -13.58
C LYS A 173 -6.72 4.20 -12.27
N TYR A 174 -6.35 2.95 -12.03
CA TYR A 174 -5.50 2.57 -10.89
C TYR A 174 -4.02 2.62 -11.23
N SER A 175 -3.63 2.76 -12.50
CA SER A 175 -2.22 2.74 -12.88
C SER A 175 -1.44 3.91 -12.31
N TRP A 176 -1.97 5.13 -12.46
CA TRP A 176 -1.31 6.31 -11.91
C TRP A 176 -1.32 6.30 -10.38
N PRO A 177 -2.46 6.04 -9.69
CA PRO A 177 -2.47 5.86 -8.24
C PRO A 177 -1.48 4.81 -7.75
N TYR A 178 -1.39 3.67 -8.43
CA TYR A 178 -0.49 2.60 -8.07
C TYR A 178 0.97 3.01 -8.22
N MET A 179 1.36 3.61 -9.35
CA MET A 179 2.75 4.03 -9.59
C MET A 179 3.15 5.16 -8.64
N TYR A 180 2.26 6.12 -8.38
CA TYR A 180 2.51 7.17 -7.39
C TYR A 180 2.71 6.55 -6.01
N SER A 181 1.75 5.73 -5.56
CA SER A 181 1.74 5.22 -4.18
C SER A 181 2.84 4.17 -3.91
N SER A 182 3.03 3.20 -4.81
CA SER A 182 4.11 2.22 -4.71
C SER A 182 5.48 2.83 -5.00
N GLY A 183 5.50 3.92 -5.78
CA GLY A 183 6.71 4.64 -6.16
C GLY A 183 7.08 5.76 -5.21
N ASP A 184 6.21 6.14 -4.27
CA ASP A 184 6.43 7.25 -3.34
C ASP A 184 7.74 7.05 -2.57
N MET A 185 7.83 6.03 -1.73
CA MET A 185 9.03 5.80 -0.93
C MET A 185 10.32 5.59 -1.74
N PRO A 186 10.40 4.62 -2.69
CA PRO A 186 11.63 4.43 -3.44
C PRO A 186 11.91 5.57 -4.44
N GLY A 187 10.90 6.14 -5.08
CA GLY A 187 11.06 7.28 -6.00
C GLY A 187 11.53 8.53 -5.26
N TYR A 188 10.91 8.86 -4.13
CA TYR A 188 11.30 9.97 -3.28
C TYR A 188 12.76 9.82 -2.85
N THR A 189 13.15 8.63 -2.38
CA THR A 189 14.53 8.31 -1.99
C THR A 189 15.52 8.39 -3.15
N ALA A 190 15.14 7.92 -4.34
CA ALA A 190 16.05 7.82 -5.46
C ALA A 190 16.33 9.18 -6.13
N PHE A 191 15.31 10.05 -6.18
CA PHE A 191 15.34 11.22 -7.05
C PHE A 191 15.39 12.55 -6.30
N ILE A 192 14.83 12.67 -5.09
CA ILE A 192 14.84 13.96 -4.39
C ILE A 192 16.18 14.22 -3.70
N THR A 193 16.64 15.47 -3.82
CA THR A 193 17.89 15.98 -3.26
C THR A 193 17.69 17.08 -2.22
N ASN A 194 16.46 17.58 -2.07
CA ASN A 194 16.17 18.68 -1.15
C ASN A 194 16.55 18.26 0.30
N PRO A 195 17.40 19.02 1.02
CA PRO A 195 17.80 18.71 2.39
C PRO A 195 16.64 18.56 3.38
N ASN A 196 15.51 19.21 3.11
CA ASN A 196 14.32 19.15 3.95
C ASN A 196 13.38 17.99 3.60
N GLY A 197 13.64 17.27 2.50
CA GLY A 197 12.84 16.12 2.10
C GLY A 197 12.97 14.97 3.10
N ASP A 198 11.86 14.25 3.31
CA ASP A 198 11.80 13.13 4.23
C ASP A 198 12.89 12.07 4.05
N PRO A 199 13.20 11.57 2.83
CA PRO A 199 14.30 10.62 2.64
C PRO A 199 15.64 11.13 3.15
N ILE A 200 15.92 12.43 3.01
CA ILE A 200 17.19 13.02 3.47
C ILE A 200 17.19 13.12 4.99
N ARG A 201 16.09 13.61 5.59
CA ARG A 201 15.94 13.74 7.05
C ARG A 201 15.97 12.38 7.73
N TYR A 202 15.23 11.41 7.21
CA TYR A 202 15.20 10.01 7.67
C TYR A 202 16.61 9.40 7.69
N ARG A 203 17.33 9.47 6.57
CA ARG A 203 18.70 8.95 6.45
C ARG A 203 19.67 9.63 7.41
N ARG A 204 19.60 10.96 7.54
CA ARG A 204 20.43 11.72 8.48
C ARG A 204 20.13 11.32 9.92
N ASN A 205 18.86 11.22 10.29
CA ASN A 205 18.43 10.85 11.63
C ASN A 205 18.87 9.42 12.00
N LEU A 206 18.80 8.48 11.05
CA LEU A 206 19.32 7.12 11.24
C LEU A 206 20.84 7.08 11.43
N ASN A 207 21.61 7.78 10.58
CA ASN A 207 23.06 7.84 10.75
C ASN A 207 23.46 8.49 12.08
N THR A 208 22.71 9.48 12.56
CA THR A 208 22.92 10.07 13.89
C THR A 208 22.60 9.09 15.02
N LEU A 209 21.63 8.19 14.82
CA LEU A 209 21.17 7.26 15.86
C LEU A 209 22.02 5.98 15.93
N TYR A 210 22.45 5.46 14.78
CA TYR A 210 23.08 4.15 14.66
C TYR A 210 24.44 4.16 13.94
N GLY A 211 24.90 5.32 13.45
CA GLY A 211 26.10 5.39 12.63
C GLY A 211 27.41 5.55 13.40
N ASP A 212 27.38 5.74 14.72
CA ASP A 212 28.57 5.94 15.56
C ASP A 212 29.57 6.97 15.00
N GLY A 213 29.04 8.10 14.52
CA GLY A 213 29.81 9.18 13.89
C GLY A 213 30.22 8.94 12.43
N LYS A 214 29.79 7.83 11.83
CA LYS A 214 30.00 7.47 10.41
C LYS A 214 28.71 7.59 9.61
N GLU A 215 28.85 7.93 8.33
CA GLU A 215 27.74 7.88 7.36
C GLU A 215 27.55 6.46 6.84
N VAL A 216 26.88 5.62 7.63
CA VAL A 216 26.59 4.23 7.31
C VAL A 216 25.63 4.13 6.11
N LEU A 217 24.47 4.79 6.22
CA LEU A 217 23.52 4.92 5.12
C LEU A 217 23.88 6.11 4.23
N THR A 218 24.70 5.85 3.21
CA THR A 218 24.99 6.85 2.18
C THR A 218 23.80 7.08 1.26
N ARG A 219 23.73 8.27 0.63
CA ARG A 219 22.72 8.55 -0.41
C ARG A 219 22.78 7.53 -1.56
N LYS A 220 23.99 7.13 -1.98
CA LYS A 220 24.18 6.17 -3.07
C LYS A 220 23.56 4.81 -2.71
N LYS A 221 23.76 4.34 -1.48
CA LYS A 221 23.23 3.07 -0.98
C LYS A 221 21.69 3.06 -0.96
N MET A 222 21.08 4.08 -0.36
CA MET A 222 19.62 4.26 -0.35
C MET A 222 19.01 4.35 -1.76
N ARG A 223 19.67 5.09 -2.66
CA ARG A 223 19.26 5.20 -4.06
C ARG A 223 19.33 3.85 -4.79
N ASN A 224 20.33 3.03 -4.54
CA ASN A 224 20.45 1.71 -5.16
C ASN A 224 19.28 0.80 -4.74
N TYR A 225 18.98 0.69 -3.45
CA TYR A 225 17.84 -0.10 -2.98
C TYR A 225 16.53 0.35 -3.61
N SER A 226 16.35 1.67 -3.71
CA SER A 226 15.16 2.27 -4.29
C SER A 226 15.01 1.97 -5.78
N LEU A 227 16.09 2.10 -6.56
CA LEU A 227 16.07 1.77 -7.99
C LEU A 227 15.81 0.29 -8.23
N ILE A 228 16.37 -0.60 -7.39
CA ILE A 228 16.06 -2.04 -7.45
C ILE A 228 14.56 -2.25 -7.21
N ALA A 229 13.99 -1.65 -6.17
CA ALA A 229 12.55 -1.79 -5.87
C ALA A 229 11.65 -1.27 -7.02
N LEU A 230 11.99 -0.13 -7.63
CA LEU A 230 11.22 0.42 -8.76
C LEU A 230 11.31 -0.46 -10.02
N CYS A 231 12.52 -0.92 -10.37
CA CYS A 231 12.78 -1.65 -11.61
C CYS A 231 12.39 -3.12 -11.54
N THR A 232 12.32 -3.71 -10.35
CA THR A 232 11.97 -5.13 -10.16
C THR A 232 10.51 -5.34 -9.77
N ASP A 233 9.73 -4.26 -9.66
CA ASP A 233 8.28 -4.38 -9.48
C ASP A 233 7.60 -4.65 -10.83
N PRO A 234 7.10 -5.89 -11.10
CA PRO A 234 6.41 -6.19 -12.34
C PRO A 234 5.15 -5.33 -12.55
N MET A 235 4.52 -4.84 -11.48
CA MET A 235 3.29 -4.06 -11.59
C MET A 235 3.52 -2.67 -12.17
N ASN A 236 4.72 -2.09 -12.04
CA ASN A 236 5.06 -0.83 -12.70
C ASN A 236 4.96 -0.97 -14.24
N TYR A 237 5.46 -2.08 -14.79
CA TYR A 237 5.36 -2.37 -16.23
C TYR A 237 3.91 -2.57 -16.68
N TYR A 238 3.10 -3.28 -15.89
CA TYR A 238 1.68 -3.46 -16.20
C TYR A 238 0.91 -2.14 -16.10
N ALA A 239 1.24 -1.26 -15.15
CA ALA A 239 0.64 0.05 -15.01
C ALA A 239 0.92 0.93 -16.24
N LEU A 240 2.19 1.00 -16.67
CA LEU A 240 2.61 1.72 -17.88
C LEU A 240 1.93 1.17 -19.14
N LYS A 241 1.91 -0.16 -19.30
CA LYS A 241 1.22 -0.81 -20.42
C LYS A 241 -0.28 -0.50 -20.42
N ALA A 242 -0.92 -0.50 -19.24
CA ALA A 242 -2.34 -0.20 -19.12
C ALA A 242 -2.67 1.22 -19.54
N VAL A 243 -1.84 2.20 -19.16
CA VAL A 243 -2.04 3.60 -19.53
C VAL A 243 -1.70 3.85 -20.99
N PHE A 244 -0.45 3.60 -21.39
CA PHE A 244 0.06 4.07 -22.68
C PHE A 244 -0.38 3.21 -23.85
N TYR A 245 -0.38 1.89 -23.67
CA TYR A 245 -0.66 0.99 -24.78
C TYR A 245 -2.14 0.57 -24.83
N ASP A 246 -2.67 0.04 -23.73
CA ASP A 246 -4.04 -0.45 -23.74
C ASP A 246 -5.04 0.70 -23.72
N TYR A 247 -4.91 1.69 -22.85
CA TYR A 247 -5.85 2.81 -22.79
C TYR A 247 -5.60 3.88 -23.87
N ILE A 248 -4.45 4.57 -23.87
CA ILE A 248 -4.21 5.69 -24.80
C ILE A 248 -4.25 5.23 -26.27
N ILE A 249 -3.53 4.17 -26.63
CA ILE A 249 -3.48 3.71 -28.03
C ILE A 249 -4.72 2.89 -28.39
N LYS A 250 -5.00 1.80 -27.65
CA LYS A 250 -6.07 0.86 -28.02
C LYS A 250 -7.45 1.21 -27.50
N GLY A 251 -7.56 2.16 -26.58
CA GLY A 251 -8.84 2.48 -25.99
C GLY A 251 -9.42 1.33 -25.16
N LYS A 252 -8.60 0.61 -24.40
CA LYS A 252 -9.05 -0.46 -23.49
C LYS A 252 -8.94 0.03 -22.06
N ASN A 253 -10.00 -0.14 -21.28
CA ASN A 253 -10.02 0.33 -19.89
C ASN A 253 -9.18 -0.54 -18.95
N SER A 254 -8.80 -1.75 -19.37
CA SER A 254 -8.03 -2.65 -18.52
C SER A 254 -7.05 -3.49 -19.31
N SER A 255 -5.90 -3.76 -18.69
CA SER A 255 -4.92 -4.72 -19.14
C SER A 255 -5.05 -6.04 -18.39
N LYS A 256 -4.85 -7.15 -19.11
CA LYS A 256 -4.66 -8.45 -18.45
C LYS A 256 -3.30 -8.46 -17.74
N VAL A 257 -3.31 -8.81 -16.46
CA VAL A 257 -2.11 -9.07 -15.66
C VAL A 257 -1.82 -10.57 -15.73
N ARG A 258 -0.60 -10.91 -16.13
CA ARG A 258 -0.14 -12.31 -16.14
C ARG A 258 0.86 -12.52 -15.01
N MET A 259 0.68 -13.64 -14.32
CA MET A 259 1.62 -14.18 -13.34
C MET A 259 2.31 -15.39 -14.00
N ILE A 260 3.45 -15.80 -13.47
CA ILE A 260 4.17 -17.00 -13.93
C ILE A 260 3.28 -18.21 -13.60
N ASN A 261 2.85 -18.96 -14.62
CA ASN A 261 2.05 -20.16 -14.39
C ASN A 261 2.97 -21.31 -13.94
N LEU A 262 2.68 -21.88 -12.78
CA LEU A 262 3.29 -23.09 -12.25
C LEU A 262 2.36 -24.29 -12.52
N LYS A 263 2.71 -25.46 -12.00
CA LYS A 263 1.88 -26.67 -12.15
C LYS A 263 0.53 -26.52 -11.42
N ASN A 264 -0.46 -27.26 -11.89
CA ASN A 264 -1.79 -27.39 -11.26
C ASN A 264 -2.54 -26.06 -11.08
N GLY A 265 -2.36 -25.08 -11.98
CA GLY A 265 -3.10 -23.81 -11.93
C GLY A 265 -2.58 -22.81 -10.90
N LEU A 266 -1.55 -23.15 -10.12
CA LEU A 266 -0.86 -22.22 -9.25
C LEU A 266 -0.12 -21.17 -10.07
N LYS A 267 -0.21 -19.90 -9.69
CA LYS A 267 0.47 -18.79 -10.36
C LYS A 267 1.35 -18.03 -9.38
N TYR A 268 2.47 -17.50 -9.84
CA TYR A 268 3.48 -16.87 -9.00
C TYR A 268 3.90 -15.49 -9.54
N LEU A 269 4.11 -14.52 -8.64
CA LEU A 269 4.66 -13.21 -8.97
C LEU A 269 5.58 -12.72 -7.84
N PRO A 270 6.89 -12.59 -8.08
CA PRO A 270 7.80 -11.96 -7.13
C PRO A 270 7.71 -10.43 -7.17
N ARG A 271 8.13 -9.80 -6.07
CA ARG A 271 8.39 -8.36 -5.98
C ARG A 271 9.48 -8.14 -4.94
N PHE A 272 10.46 -7.30 -5.25
CA PHE A 272 11.33 -6.71 -4.24
C PHE A 272 10.77 -5.33 -3.84
N ARG A 273 10.75 -5.05 -2.55
CA ARG A 273 10.32 -3.77 -1.99
C ARG A 273 11.43 -3.22 -1.11
N PHE A 274 11.56 -1.92 -1.15
CA PHE A 274 12.36 -1.13 -0.23
C PHE A 274 11.40 -0.32 0.64
N GLU A 275 11.57 -0.40 1.96
CA GLU A 275 10.72 0.34 2.88
C GLU A 275 11.48 0.92 4.06
N TYR A 276 10.88 1.94 4.68
CA TYR A 276 11.40 2.59 5.87
C TYR A 276 10.82 1.95 7.14
N THR A 277 11.63 1.96 8.19
CA THR A 277 11.23 1.57 9.53
C THR A 277 11.92 2.49 10.55
N PRO A 278 11.54 2.46 11.83
CA PRO A 278 12.09 3.38 12.83
C PRO A 278 13.54 3.09 13.22
N TYR A 279 14.08 1.97 12.73
CA TYR A 279 15.43 1.48 13.04
C TYR A 279 16.31 1.28 11.80
N GLY A 280 15.78 1.52 10.59
CA GLY A 280 16.53 1.35 9.35
C GLY A 280 15.65 1.01 8.16
N PRO A 281 16.13 1.18 6.91
CA PRO A 281 15.44 0.60 5.78
C PRO A 281 15.38 -0.93 5.90
N GLU A 282 14.24 -1.51 5.52
CA GLU A 282 14.09 -2.94 5.33
C GLU A 282 14.07 -3.30 3.83
N LEU A 283 14.78 -4.37 3.50
CA LEU A 283 14.79 -4.97 2.18
C LEU A 283 13.81 -6.14 2.17
N VAL A 284 12.72 -6.02 1.41
CA VAL A 284 11.56 -6.91 1.51
C VAL A 284 11.42 -7.76 0.25
N TYR A 285 11.45 -9.07 0.44
CA TYR A 285 11.21 -10.07 -0.60
C TYR A 285 9.77 -10.54 -0.51
N GLN A 286 8.94 -10.16 -1.47
CA GLN A 286 7.52 -10.53 -1.49
C GLN A 286 7.23 -11.54 -2.59
N ASN A 287 6.48 -12.57 -2.24
CA ASN A 287 6.13 -13.68 -3.11
C ASN A 287 4.62 -13.84 -3.12
N TYR A 288 3.98 -13.54 -4.26
CA TYR A 288 2.54 -13.68 -4.43
C TYR A 288 2.22 -15.00 -5.13
N PHE A 289 1.29 -15.76 -4.57
CA PHE A 289 0.80 -17.01 -5.13
C PHE A 289 -0.71 -16.94 -5.32
N LYS A 290 -1.20 -17.24 -6.52
CA LYS A 290 -2.63 -17.29 -6.80
C LYS A 290 -3.04 -18.69 -7.21
N PHE A 291 -4.06 -19.22 -6.55
CA PHE A 291 -4.70 -20.48 -6.87
C PHE A 291 -6.21 -20.23 -6.91
N ASP A 292 -6.81 -20.42 -8.08
CA ASP A 292 -8.21 -20.09 -8.35
C ASP A 292 -8.61 -18.68 -7.87
N SER A 293 -9.55 -18.61 -6.92
CA SER A 293 -10.07 -17.36 -6.38
C SER A 293 -9.20 -16.77 -5.27
N THR A 294 -8.28 -17.54 -4.71
CA THR A 294 -7.51 -17.19 -3.52
C THR A 294 -6.14 -16.63 -3.91
N LEU A 295 -5.74 -15.55 -3.23
CA LEU A 295 -4.40 -14.97 -3.34
C LEU A 295 -3.70 -15.15 -2.00
N MET A 296 -2.45 -15.58 -2.04
CA MET A 296 -1.55 -15.70 -0.91
C MET A 296 -0.33 -14.81 -1.14
N GLN A 297 0.23 -14.24 -0.09
CA GLN A 297 1.49 -13.54 -0.13
C GLN A 297 2.34 -13.95 1.06
N PHE A 298 3.61 -14.22 0.79
CA PHE A 298 4.63 -14.44 1.81
C PHE A 298 5.71 -13.39 1.65
N SER A 299 6.22 -12.86 2.75
CA SER A 299 7.39 -12.00 2.73
C SER A 299 8.37 -12.31 3.83
N PHE A 300 9.62 -12.11 3.48
CA PHE A 300 10.73 -11.98 4.40
C PHE A 300 11.35 -10.60 4.19
N SER A 301 11.64 -9.90 5.27
CA SER A 301 12.43 -8.67 5.24
C SER A 301 13.53 -8.71 6.29
N HIS A 302 14.57 -7.94 6.04
CA HIS A 302 15.68 -7.74 6.97
C HIS A 302 16.23 -6.32 6.86
N SER A 303 16.91 -5.84 7.91
CA SER A 303 17.62 -4.57 7.88
C SER A 303 18.87 -4.64 7.01
N ASP A 304 19.36 -3.46 6.67
CA ASP A 304 20.72 -3.28 6.20
C ASP A 304 21.75 -3.85 7.19
N SER A 305 22.79 -4.52 6.69
CA SER A 305 23.81 -5.19 7.52
C SER A 305 24.70 -4.26 8.34
N GLU A 306 24.71 -2.96 8.03
CA GLU A 306 25.47 -1.97 8.80
C GLU A 306 24.60 -1.28 9.86
N LEU A 307 23.33 -1.65 9.98
CA LEU A 307 22.40 -1.17 11.00
C LEU A 307 22.06 -2.29 11.99
N PRO A 308 21.39 -1.97 13.12
CA PRO A 308 20.94 -3.00 14.04
C PRO A 308 20.09 -4.08 13.37
N ASP A 309 20.29 -5.31 13.83
CA ASP A 309 19.63 -6.48 13.25
C ASP A 309 18.11 -6.45 13.45
N SER A 310 17.40 -6.61 12.34
CA SER A 310 15.96 -6.74 12.31
C SER A 310 15.56 -7.72 11.22
N TRP A 311 14.46 -8.42 11.45
CA TRP A 311 13.83 -9.23 10.41
C TRP A 311 12.33 -9.34 10.65
N ARG A 312 11.58 -9.55 9.58
CA ARG A 312 10.14 -9.78 9.65
C ARG A 312 9.71 -10.84 8.65
N ILE A 313 8.85 -11.74 9.10
CA ILE A 313 8.15 -12.70 8.26
C ILE A 313 6.68 -12.33 8.28
N ALA A 314 6.07 -12.20 7.11
CA ALA A 314 4.64 -11.97 6.99
C ALA A 314 3.99 -12.97 6.03
N ALA A 315 2.75 -13.32 6.35
CA ALA A 315 1.90 -14.16 5.54
C ALA A 315 0.52 -13.52 5.45
N ASN A 316 0.00 -13.41 4.24
CA ASN A 316 -1.33 -12.91 3.96
C ASN A 316 -2.06 -13.90 3.04
N ILE A 317 -3.34 -14.07 3.27
CA ILE A 317 -4.23 -14.85 2.42
C ILE A 317 -5.55 -14.13 2.29
N TRP A 318 -6.03 -14.01 1.05
CA TRP A 318 -7.21 -13.24 0.72
C TRP A 318 -8.23 -14.07 -0.05
N ASN A 319 -9.49 -13.74 0.16
CA ASN A 319 -10.65 -14.34 -0.50
C ASN A 319 -10.76 -15.86 -0.23
N ILE A 320 -10.67 -16.26 1.03
CA ILE A 320 -11.02 -17.61 1.47
C ILE A 320 -12.53 -17.66 1.65
N LYS A 321 -13.24 -18.32 0.74
CA LYS A 321 -14.69 -18.48 0.84
C LYS A 321 -15.02 -19.68 1.72
N SER A 322 -15.76 -19.43 2.81
CA SER A 322 -16.31 -20.51 3.65
C SER A 322 -17.72 -20.89 3.21
N THR A 323 -18.48 -19.93 2.70
CA THR A 323 -19.81 -20.14 2.10
C THR A 323 -19.96 -19.23 0.88
N GLU A 324 -21.12 -19.26 0.23
CA GLU A 324 -21.40 -18.33 -0.87
C GLU A 324 -21.43 -16.86 -0.43
N LYS A 325 -21.81 -16.60 0.84
CA LYS A 325 -21.94 -15.25 1.40
C LYS A 325 -20.81 -14.84 2.33
N LEU A 326 -20.01 -15.80 2.82
CA LEU A 326 -19.00 -15.54 3.83
C LEU A 326 -17.60 -15.75 3.25
N SER A 327 -16.78 -14.71 3.34
CA SER A 327 -15.36 -14.78 2.96
C SER A 327 -14.44 -14.18 4.02
N PHE A 328 -13.21 -14.69 4.05
CA PHE A 328 -12.20 -14.32 5.01
C PHE A 328 -10.92 -13.85 4.32
N ASN A 329 -10.27 -12.89 4.94
CA ASN A 329 -8.87 -12.58 4.72
C ASN A 329 -8.12 -12.75 6.04
N PHE A 330 -6.90 -13.27 5.98
CA PHE A 330 -6.02 -13.38 7.14
C PHE A 330 -4.69 -12.70 6.83
N SER A 331 -4.22 -11.92 7.78
CA SER A 331 -2.94 -11.22 7.74
C SER A 331 -2.19 -11.50 9.03
N GLY A 332 -0.95 -11.98 8.91
CA GLY A 332 -0.10 -12.28 10.05
C GLY A 332 1.33 -11.85 9.78
N GLN A 333 2.01 -11.37 10.81
CA GLN A 333 3.45 -11.16 10.77
C GLN A 333 4.07 -11.39 12.14
N ILE A 334 5.31 -11.86 12.12
CA ILE A 334 6.19 -11.95 13.27
C ILE A 334 7.48 -11.22 12.93
N TRP A 335 8.07 -10.56 13.91
CA TRP A 335 9.29 -9.79 13.71
C TRP A 335 10.22 -9.91 14.89
N HIS A 336 11.50 -9.67 14.63
CA HIS A 336 12.48 -9.27 15.61
C HIS A 336 12.96 -7.87 15.24
N GLN A 337 12.92 -6.93 16.18
CA GLN A 337 13.32 -5.55 15.93
C GLN A 337 14.32 -5.04 16.99
N PRO A 338 15.14 -4.04 16.64
CA PRO A 338 15.92 -3.25 17.59
C PRO A 338 15.02 -2.48 18.57
N GLU A 339 15.64 -1.90 19.61
CA GLU A 339 14.92 -1.06 20.57
C GLU A 339 14.29 0.16 19.89
N ILE A 340 12.98 0.31 20.11
CA ILE A 340 12.23 1.50 19.79
C ILE A 340 11.82 2.17 21.09
N GLN A 341 12.32 3.38 21.30
CA GLN A 341 11.91 4.24 22.40
C GLN A 341 10.81 5.19 21.93
N PHE A 342 9.71 5.32 22.66
CA PHE A 342 8.64 6.26 22.34
C PHE A 342 7.86 6.68 23.59
N TYR A 343 7.34 7.90 23.59
CA TYR A 343 6.44 8.36 24.63
C TYR A 343 4.99 8.00 24.32
N GLN A 344 4.26 7.61 25.36
CA GLN A 344 2.81 7.53 25.33
C GLN A 344 2.22 7.98 26.66
N ASN A 345 1.30 8.94 26.61
CA ASN A 345 0.72 9.57 27.81
C ASN A 345 1.83 9.99 28.80
N ASP A 346 2.87 10.66 28.27
CA ASP A 346 4.06 11.13 28.99
C ASP A 346 4.91 10.06 29.67
N LYS A 347 4.69 8.78 29.35
CA LYS A 347 5.54 7.67 29.81
C LYS A 347 6.45 7.20 28.69
N LEU A 348 7.75 7.16 28.95
CA LEU A 348 8.73 6.55 28.05
C LEU A 348 8.52 5.03 28.05
N ILE A 349 8.37 4.46 26.86
CA ILE A 349 8.22 3.04 26.61
C ILE A 349 9.38 2.60 25.72
N ASN A 350 10.05 1.53 26.12
CA ASN A 350 11.12 0.89 25.36
C ASN A 350 10.66 -0.51 24.95
N VAL A 351 10.77 -0.82 23.66
CA VAL A 351 10.32 -2.10 23.10
C VAL A 351 11.33 -2.60 22.11
N ASP A 352 11.82 -3.82 22.32
CA ASP A 352 12.76 -4.52 21.46
C ASP A 352 12.37 -6.00 21.30
N GLY A 353 13.10 -6.70 20.45
CA GLY A 353 13.00 -8.15 20.31
C GLY A 353 11.76 -8.62 19.54
N LEU A 354 11.20 -9.75 19.98
CA LEU A 354 10.18 -10.49 19.26
C LEU A 354 8.78 -9.86 19.43
N GLY A 355 8.10 -9.62 18.31
CA GLY A 355 6.71 -9.18 18.30
C GLY A 355 5.90 -9.83 17.20
N GLY A 356 4.59 -9.56 17.20
CA GLY A 356 3.66 -10.14 16.25
C GLY A 356 2.37 -9.35 16.06
N LYS A 357 1.75 -9.55 14.90
CA LYS A 357 0.44 -9.02 14.54
C LYS A 357 -0.36 -10.09 13.84
N ILE A 358 -1.63 -10.22 14.19
CA ILE A 358 -2.59 -11.02 13.45
C ILE A 358 -3.88 -10.23 13.26
N ILE A 359 -4.45 -10.29 12.06
CA ILE A 359 -5.73 -9.67 11.71
C ILE A 359 -6.51 -10.67 10.87
N SER A 360 -7.79 -10.86 11.23
CA SER A 360 -8.78 -11.52 10.41
C SER A 360 -9.79 -10.48 9.93
N THR A 361 -10.07 -10.49 8.62
CA THR A 361 -11.17 -9.73 8.02
C THR A 361 -12.25 -10.71 7.62
N ILE A 362 -13.47 -10.46 8.08
CA ILE A 362 -14.67 -11.23 7.81
C ILE A 362 -15.57 -10.37 6.94
N ASN A 363 -15.97 -10.88 5.78
CA ASN A 363 -16.88 -10.22 4.86
C ASN A 363 -18.15 -11.06 4.70
N TYR A 364 -19.29 -10.46 5.01
CA TYR A 364 -20.62 -11.06 4.85
C TYR A 364 -21.43 -10.36 3.76
N GLU A 365 -21.66 -11.05 2.66
CA GLU A 365 -22.43 -10.61 1.51
C GLU A 365 -23.93 -10.54 1.85
N ILE A 366 -24.54 -9.37 1.62
CA ILE A 366 -25.98 -9.16 1.79
C ILE A 366 -26.69 -9.25 0.45
N VAL A 367 -26.20 -8.50 -0.54
CA VAL A 367 -26.82 -8.37 -1.87
C VAL A 367 -25.78 -8.63 -2.94
N LYS A 368 -26.14 -9.48 -3.90
CA LYS A 368 -25.36 -9.74 -5.10
C LYS A 368 -26.25 -9.70 -6.33
N ASN A 369 -26.10 -8.62 -7.09
CA ASN A 369 -26.73 -8.43 -8.38
C ASN A 369 -25.65 -7.99 -9.40
N LYS A 370 -25.84 -6.87 -10.11
CA LYS A 370 -24.77 -6.21 -10.87
C LYS A 370 -23.65 -5.66 -9.97
N HIS A 371 -23.96 -5.47 -8.69
CA HIS A 371 -23.05 -5.02 -7.66
C HIS A 371 -23.04 -6.02 -6.51
N LEU A 372 -21.95 -5.99 -5.75
CA LEU A 372 -21.77 -6.73 -4.51
C LEU A 372 -21.81 -5.74 -3.36
N TYR A 373 -22.64 -6.02 -2.34
CA TYR A 373 -22.68 -5.23 -1.11
C TYR A 373 -22.73 -6.16 0.10
N GLY A 374 -22.04 -5.77 1.16
CA GLY A 374 -22.08 -6.51 2.42
C GLY A 374 -21.41 -5.78 3.57
N LEU A 375 -21.29 -6.49 4.68
CA LEU A 375 -20.67 -6.03 5.91
C LEU A 375 -19.24 -6.55 6.00
N THR A 376 -18.32 -5.71 6.46
CA THR A 376 -16.96 -6.11 6.78
C THR A 376 -16.66 -5.88 8.25
N PHE A 377 -15.96 -6.84 8.85
CA PHE A 377 -15.50 -6.77 10.23
C PHE A 377 -14.04 -7.21 10.28
N GLN A 378 -13.18 -6.41 10.90
CA GLN A 378 -11.77 -6.74 11.10
C GLN A 378 -11.52 -6.88 12.61
N ILE A 379 -10.92 -8.00 12.99
CA ILE A 379 -10.51 -8.26 14.36
C ILE A 379 -9.06 -8.76 14.39
N GLY A 380 -8.28 -8.29 15.33
CA GLY A 380 -6.89 -8.67 15.44
C GLY A 380 -6.23 -8.20 16.72
N TYR A 381 -4.98 -8.57 16.88
CA TYR A 381 -4.12 -8.10 17.95
C TYR A 381 -2.73 -7.82 17.40
N LYS A 382 -2.09 -6.77 17.93
CA LYS A 382 -0.70 -6.44 17.65
C LYS A 382 0.02 -6.30 19.00
N SER A 383 1.20 -6.89 19.14
CA SER A 383 2.10 -6.62 20.26
C SER A 383 2.75 -5.24 20.14
N ASN A 384 3.56 -4.83 21.12
CA ASN A 384 4.35 -3.61 20.99
C ASN A 384 5.38 -3.78 19.85
N GLY A 385 5.76 -2.67 19.21
CA GLY A 385 6.76 -2.61 18.15
C GLY A 385 6.22 -2.04 16.83
N TYR A 386 7.08 -1.95 15.82
CA TYR A 386 6.73 -1.41 14.52
C TYR A 386 5.96 -2.42 13.67
N SER A 387 4.86 -1.97 13.10
CA SER A 387 4.14 -2.64 12.03
C SER A 387 3.65 -1.57 11.07
N LEU A 388 3.84 -1.81 9.78
CA LEU A 388 3.32 -0.93 8.73
C LEU A 388 1.85 -0.57 8.98
N GLY A 389 1.55 0.73 9.01
CA GLY A 389 0.19 1.26 9.13
C GLY A 389 -0.45 1.25 10.51
N GLU A 390 0.19 0.61 11.48
CA GLU A 390 -0.32 0.43 12.84
C GLU A 390 0.52 1.22 13.85
N ARG A 391 -0.04 1.46 15.03
CA ARG A 391 0.64 2.17 16.13
C ARG A 391 1.79 1.33 16.69
N LEU A 392 2.80 1.97 17.27
CA LEU A 392 3.89 1.32 18.01
C LEU A 392 3.38 0.54 19.21
N LYS A 393 2.41 1.08 19.95
CA LYS A 393 1.80 0.39 21.08
C LYS A 393 1.06 -0.88 20.63
N GLU A 394 1.01 -1.86 21.52
CA GLU A 394 0.12 -3.00 21.40
C GLU A 394 -1.35 -2.61 21.53
N GLY A 395 -2.21 -3.47 21.02
CA GLY A 395 -3.63 -3.27 21.16
C GLY A 395 -4.47 -4.24 20.35
N LEU A 396 -5.73 -4.31 20.76
CA LEU A 396 -6.78 -4.96 20.00
C LEU A 396 -7.14 -4.08 18.80
N ILE A 397 -7.26 -4.70 17.63
CA ILE A 397 -7.70 -4.06 16.41
C ILE A 397 -9.14 -4.48 16.18
N ILE A 398 -10.08 -3.54 16.22
CA ILE A 398 -11.49 -3.76 15.89
C ILE A 398 -11.93 -2.69 14.90
N ARG A 399 -12.37 -3.13 13.73
CA ARG A 399 -12.88 -2.25 12.68
C ARG A 399 -14.14 -2.85 12.11
N SER A 400 -15.09 -2.02 11.74
CA SER A 400 -16.34 -2.48 11.11
C SER A 400 -16.74 -1.51 10.02
N GLY A 401 -17.46 -2.02 9.03
CA GLY A 401 -17.99 -1.17 7.97
C GLY A 401 -18.69 -1.95 6.88
N LEU A 402 -18.66 -1.38 5.68
CA LEU A 402 -19.25 -1.96 4.49
C LEU A 402 -18.14 -2.43 3.56
N PHE A 403 -18.38 -3.52 2.84
CA PHE A 403 -17.61 -3.81 1.64
C PHE A 403 -18.52 -3.83 0.43
N PHE A 404 -17.96 -3.47 -0.71
CA PHE A 404 -18.69 -3.44 -1.96
C PHE A 404 -17.78 -3.71 -3.17
N GLN A 405 -18.43 -4.05 -4.28
CA GLN A 405 -17.82 -4.10 -5.60
C GLN A 405 -18.87 -3.62 -6.61
N LEU A 406 -18.58 -2.53 -7.29
CA LEU A 406 -19.49 -1.94 -8.27
C LEU A 406 -19.16 -2.51 -9.65
N GLY A 407 -20.08 -3.30 -10.22
CA GLY A 407 -19.96 -3.79 -11.58
C GLY A 407 -20.14 -2.67 -12.60
N ASN A 408 -19.15 -2.52 -13.48
CA ASN A 408 -19.27 -1.75 -14.70
C ASN A 408 -19.74 -2.70 -15.82
N ASN A 409 -20.94 -2.50 -16.36
CA ASN A 409 -21.38 -3.19 -17.59
C ASN A 409 -20.36 -3.01 -18.72
#